data_AF-A0A9C9KPV0-F1
#
_entry.id   AF-A0A9C9KPV0-F1
#
_cell.length_a   1.000
_cell.length_b   1.000
_cell.length_c   1.000
_cell.angle_alpha   90.00
_cell.angle_beta   90.00
_cell.angle_gamma   90.00
#
_symmetry.space_group_name_H-M   'P 1'
#
loop_
_entity.id
_entity.type
_entity.pdbx_description
1 polymer ?
#
loop_
_entity_poly.entity_id
_entity_poly.type
_entity_poly.pdbx_seq_one_letter_code
_entity_poly.pdbx_strand_id
1 'polypeptide(L)'
;MPGIIFGVALLILMTKLGVPLSLYTVMVGHMIVVLPFTIAALIPRFEGFEKSIEEALADLGENAWWTFWRIIFPMVFPGVVASLLLAFTVSFDEFIMAFFLSGTDPTLPTYIQMT
;
A
#
# COMPACT_ATOMS: atom_id res chain seq x y z
N MET A 1 -3.54 10.49 -13.29
CA MET A 1 -5.00 10.25 -13.20
C MET A 1 -5.63 11.48 -12.60
N PRO A 2 -6.70 12.06 -13.14
CA PRO A 2 -7.35 13.19 -12.49
C PRO A 2 -7.93 12.71 -11.15
N GLY A 3 -7.28 13.02 -10.02
CA GLY A 3 -7.66 12.52 -8.68
C GLY A 3 -9.11 12.81 -8.31
N ILE A 4 -9.68 13.88 -8.89
CA ILE A 4 -11.10 14.25 -8.76
C ILE A 4 -12.04 13.16 -9.28
N ILE A 5 -11.75 12.57 -10.44
CA ILE A 5 -12.63 11.55 -11.05
C ILE A 5 -12.68 10.33 -10.13
N PHE A 6 -11.53 9.94 -9.59
CA PHE A 6 -11.42 8.78 -8.71
C PHE A 6 -12.08 9.02 -7.34
N GLY A 7 -11.87 10.19 -6.74
CA GLY A 7 -12.52 10.58 -5.48
C GLY A 7 -14.05 10.63 -5.58
N VAL A 8 -14.58 11.23 -6.65
CA VAL A 8 -16.03 11.28 -6.89
C VAL A 8 -16.62 9.89 -7.16
N ALA A 9 -15.92 9.05 -7.93
CA ALA A 9 -16.37 7.68 -8.18
C ALA A 9 -16.48 6.85 -6.88
N LEU A 10 -15.49 6.96 -5.99
CA LEU A 10 -15.51 6.28 -4.69
C LEU A 10 -16.61 6.82 -3.77
N LEU A 11 -16.84 8.13 -3.74
CA LEU A 11 -17.97 8.73 -3.01
C LEU A 11 -19.32 8.17 -3.48
N ILE A 12 -19.55 8.12 -4.80
CA ILE A 12 -20.77 7.57 -5.37
C ILE A 12 -20.91 6.08 -5.01
N LEU A 13 -19.82 5.33 -5.05
CA LEU A 13 -19.83 3.92 -4.68
C LEU A 13 -20.19 3.73 -3.19
N MET A 14 -19.54 4.44 -2.27
CA MET A 14 -19.81 4.32 -0.84
C MET A 14 -21.26 4.70 -0.50
N THR A 15 -21.77 5.78 -1.09
CA THR A 15 -23.16 6.22 -0.91
C THR A 15 -24.16 5.23 -1.50
N LYS A 16 -23.88 4.62 -2.66
CA LYS A 16 -24.71 3.55 -3.25
C LYS A 16 -24.74 2.28 -2.40
N LEU A 17 -23.63 1.96 -1.74
CA LEU A 17 -23.52 0.81 -0.83
C LEU A 17 -24.09 1.10 0.57
N GLY A 18 -24.50 2.35 0.86
CA GLY A 18 -24.99 2.76 2.18
C GLY A 18 -23.89 2.79 3.25
N VAL A 19 -22.62 2.85 2.85
CA VAL A 19 -21.49 2.92 3.78
C VAL A 19 -21.28 4.37 4.20
N PRO A 20 -21.30 4.68 5.52
CA PRO A 20 -21.04 6.02 6.00
C PRO A 20 -19.58 6.41 5.76
N LEU A 21 -19.37 7.65 5.30
CA LEU A 21 -18.05 8.22 5.10
C LEU A 21 -17.35 8.40 6.45
N SER A 22 -16.12 7.93 6.54
CA SER A 22 -15.32 7.93 7.76
C SER A 22 -13.84 7.77 7.43
N LEU A 23 -12.97 7.88 8.43
CA LEU A 23 -11.56 7.54 8.27
C LEU A 23 -11.35 6.10 7.77
N TYR A 24 -12.26 5.16 8.05
CA TYR A 24 -12.17 3.79 7.52
C TYR A 24 -12.36 3.74 6.00
N THR A 25 -13.31 4.50 5.45
CA THR A 25 -13.50 4.56 3.98
C THR A 25 -12.32 5.22 3.29
N VAL A 26 -11.68 6.19 3.95
CA VAL A 26 -10.42 6.79 3.49
C VAL A 26 -9.29 5.76 3.46
N MET A 27 -9.12 4.98 4.54
CA MET A 27 -8.09 3.91 4.60
C MET A 27 -8.28 2.87 3.49
N VAL A 28 -9.51 2.42 3.25
CA VAL A 28 -9.81 1.45 2.19
C VAL A 28 -9.52 2.05 0.81
N GLY A 29 -9.90 3.32 0.58
CA GLY A 29 -9.57 4.03 -0.66
C GLY A 29 -8.07 4.09 -0.92
N HIS A 30 -7.27 4.45 0.09
CA HIS A 30 -5.81 4.45 -0.03
C HIS A 30 -5.24 3.05 -0.30
N MET A 31 -5.76 1.99 0.33
CA MET A 31 -5.31 0.63 0.05
C MET A 31 -5.49 0.27 -1.43
N ILE A 32 -6.65 0.57 -2.02
CA ILE A 32 -6.95 0.25 -3.43
C ILE A 32 -5.97 0.96 -4.37
N VAL A 33 -5.62 2.22 -4.08
CA VAL A 33 -4.71 3.00 -4.92
C VAL A 33 -3.26 2.62 -4.72
N VAL A 34 -2.83 2.42 -3.47
CA VAL A 34 -1.42 2.21 -3.13
C VAL A 34 -0.95 0.79 -3.45
N LEU A 35 -1.80 -0.22 -3.33
CA LEU A 35 -1.45 -1.62 -3.58
C LEU A 35 -0.78 -1.90 -4.94
N PRO A 36 -1.30 -1.44 -6.10
CA PRO A 36 -0.64 -1.69 -7.38
C PRO A 36 0.76 -1.03 -7.45
N PHE A 37 0.94 0.15 -6.84
CA PHE A 37 2.25 0.81 -6.82
C PHE A 37 3.25 0.08 -5.93
N THR A 38 2.83 -0.40 -4.75
CA THR A 38 3.71 -1.16 -3.86
C THR A 38 4.08 -2.51 -4.44
N ILE A 39 3.14 -3.20 -5.10
CA ILE A 39 3.41 -4.45 -5.81
C ILE A 39 4.41 -4.22 -6.94
N ALA A 40 4.19 -3.19 -7.77
CA ALA A 40 5.11 -2.85 -8.85
C ALA A 40 6.52 -2.49 -8.34
N ALA A 41 6.62 -1.84 -7.17
CA ALA A 41 7.90 -1.54 -6.53
C ALA A 41 8.59 -2.78 -5.92
N LEU A 42 7.82 -3.77 -5.48
CA LEU A 42 8.33 -5.01 -4.89
C LEU A 42 8.81 -6.03 -5.93
N ILE A 43 8.11 -6.19 -7.06
CA ILE A 43 8.40 -7.22 -8.07
C ILE A 43 9.90 -7.30 -8.47
N PRO A 44 10.57 -6.20 -8.83
CA PRO A 44 11.99 -6.25 -9.24
C PRO A 44 12.95 -6.71 -8.13
N ARG A 45 12.51 -6.68 -6.87
CA ARG A 45 13.30 -7.18 -5.75
C ARG A 45 13.25 -8.70 -5.66
N PHE A 46 12.16 -9.32 -6.13
CA PHE A 46 12.00 -10.77 -6.10
C PHE A 46 12.68 -11.52 -7.25
N GLU A 47 12.91 -10.88 -8.39
CA GLU A 47 13.51 -11.51 -9.59
C GLU A 47 14.93 -12.06 -9.39
N GLY A 48 15.64 -11.66 -8.32
CA GLY A 48 17.00 -12.14 -8.03
C GLY A 48 17.10 -13.30 -7.04
N PHE A 49 15.98 -13.78 -6.47
CA PHE A 49 16.02 -14.66 -5.29
C PHE A 49 15.98 -16.16 -5.57
N GLU A 50 15.66 -16.60 -6.78
CA GLU A 50 15.53 -18.04 -7.11
C GLU A 50 16.79 -18.83 -6.73
N LYS A 51 17.97 -18.28 -7.07
CA LYS A 51 19.26 -18.94 -6.81
C LYS A 51 19.65 -18.97 -5.33
N SER A 52 19.43 -17.88 -4.60
CA SER A 52 19.77 -17.82 -3.17
C SER A 52 18.88 -18.72 -2.30
N ILE A 53 17.65 -18.96 -2.74
CA ILE A 53 16.71 -19.85 -2.03
C ILE A 53 17.08 -21.33 -2.26
N GLU A 54 17.49 -21.71 -3.48
CA GLU A 54 18.01 -23.06 -3.75
C GLU A 54 19.27 -23.37 -2.95
N GLU A 55 20.25 -22.45 -2.96
CA GLU A 55 21.49 -22.60 -2.19
C GLU A 55 21.19 -22.74 -0.69
N ALA A 56 20.25 -21.95 -0.16
CA ALA A 56 19.81 -22.04 1.22
C ALA A 56 19.17 -23.38 1.59
N LEU A 57 18.31 -23.93 0.73
CA LEU A 57 17.67 -25.22 0.96
C LEU A 57 18.69 -26.38 0.86
N ALA A 58 19.66 -26.26 -0.05
CA ALA A 58 20.74 -27.22 -0.21
C ALA A 58 21.72 -27.21 0.99
N ASP A 59 22.07 -26.03 1.51
CA ASP A 59 23.01 -25.88 2.63
C ASP A 59 22.41 -26.23 4.00
N LEU A 60 21.15 -25.85 4.24
CA LEU A 60 20.54 -26.02 5.56
C LEU A 60 19.72 -27.31 5.67
N GLY A 61 19.24 -27.89 4.56
CA GLY A 61 18.25 -28.98 4.61
C GLY A 61 16.98 -28.65 5.41
N GLU A 62 16.76 -27.35 5.68
CA GLU A 62 15.77 -26.86 6.65
C GLU A 62 14.38 -26.67 6.04
N ASN A 63 13.39 -26.65 6.93
CA ASN A 63 11.98 -26.40 6.61
C ASN A 63 11.77 -24.95 6.11
N ALA A 64 10.90 -24.78 5.12
CA ALA A 64 10.63 -23.51 4.42
C ALA A 64 10.30 -22.32 5.34
N TRP A 65 9.74 -22.59 6.53
CA TRP A 65 9.48 -21.56 7.53
C TRP A 65 10.76 -20.88 8.04
N TRP A 66 11.83 -21.64 8.29
CA TRP A 66 13.11 -21.10 8.76
C TRP A 66 13.84 -20.37 7.64
N THR A 67 13.83 -20.93 6.43
CA THR A 67 14.37 -20.28 5.22
C THR A 67 13.70 -18.93 4.96
N PHE A 68 12.39 -18.83 5.15
CA PHE A 68 11.67 -17.57 5.01
C PHE A 68 12.19 -16.52 5.98
N TRP A 69 12.23 -16.80 7.28
CA TRP A 69 12.60 -15.80 8.27
C TRP A 69 14.09 -15.45 8.32
N ARG A 70 14.99 -16.42 8.04
CA ARG A 70 16.46 -16.18 8.09
C ARG A 70 17.02 -15.59 6.80
N ILE A 71 16.41 -15.87 5.66
CA ILE A 71 17.03 -15.59 4.35
C ILE A 71 16.11 -14.73 3.50
N ILE A 72 14.89 -15.19 3.21
CA ILE A 72 13.96 -14.46 2.34
C ILE A 72 13.60 -13.11 2.96
N PHE A 73 13.20 -13.08 4.23
CA PHE A 73 12.73 -11.88 4.92
C PHE A 73 13.80 -10.76 4.99
N PRO A 74 15.05 -11.01 5.45
CA PRO A 74 16.10 -9.99 5.42
C PRO A 74 16.47 -9.51 4.02
N MET A 75 16.39 -10.39 3.01
CA MET A 75 16.69 -10.04 1.62
C MET A 75 15.60 -9.15 0.99
N VAL A 76 14.32 -9.41 1.28
CA VAL A 76 13.19 -8.58 0.80
C VAL A 76 13.02 -7.29 1.61
N PHE A 77 13.50 -7.26 2.85
CA PHE A 77 13.35 -6.14 3.77
C PHE A 77 13.68 -4.76 3.18
N PRO A 78 14.83 -4.53 2.51
CA PRO A 78 15.12 -3.23 1.87
C PRO A 78 14.09 -2.87 0.78
N GLY A 79 13.54 -3.86 0.07
CA GLY A 79 12.46 -3.67 -0.90
C GLY A 79 11.13 -3.29 -0.26
N VAL A 80 10.81 -3.91 0.88
CA VAL A 80 9.62 -3.59 1.68
C VAL A 80 9.70 -2.16 2.20
N VAL A 81 10.85 -1.74 2.74
CA VAL A 81 11.05 -0.37 3.24
C VAL A 81 10.90 0.66 2.12
N ALA A 82 11.52 0.42 0.95
CA ALA A 82 11.38 1.32 -0.20
C ALA A 82 9.91 1.44 -0.65
N SER A 83 9.19 0.32 -0.69
CA SER A 83 7.78 0.28 -1.07
C SER A 83 6.88 0.97 -0.05
N LEU A 84 7.21 0.86 1.25
CA LEU A 84 6.50 1.55 2.33
C LEU A 84 6.66 3.07 2.24
N LEU A 85 7.86 3.56 1.93
CA LEU A 85 8.08 5.00 1.72
C LEU A 85 7.32 5.52 0.50
N LEU A 86 7.35 4.77 -0.61
CA LEU A 86 6.58 5.11 -1.81
C LEU A 86 5.07 5.14 -1.52
N ALA A 87 4.56 4.13 -0.82
CA ALA A 87 3.18 4.06 -0.36
C ALA A 87 2.78 5.29 0.46
N PHE A 88 3.63 5.68 1.41
CA PHE A 88 3.41 6.85 2.23
C PHE A 88 3.36 8.12 1.40
N THR A 89 4.31 8.33 0.49
CA THR A 89 4.34 9.49 -0.41
C THR A 89 3.08 9.57 -1.27
N VAL A 90 2.69 8.47 -1.94
CA VAL A 90 1.49 8.42 -2.79
C VAL A 90 0.22 8.65 -1.96
N SER A 91 0.14 8.06 -0.77
CA SER A 91 -1.01 8.25 0.12
C SER A 91 -1.14 9.70 0.59
N PHE A 92 -0.03 10.38 0.85
CA PHE A 92 -0.02 11.76 1.35
C PHE A 92 -0.37 12.78 0.25
N ASP A 93 -0.05 12.47 -1.01
CA ASP A 93 -0.35 13.31 -2.17
C ASP A 93 -1.85 13.25 -2.59
N GLU A 94 -2.57 12.20 -2.20
CA GLU A 94 -3.99 11.98 -2.53
C GLU A 94 -4.97 12.72 -1.60
N PHE A 95 -4.83 14.04 -1.51
CA PHE A 95 -5.75 14.89 -0.75
C PHE A 95 -7.19 14.83 -1.29
N ILE A 96 -7.36 14.87 -2.61
CA ILE A 96 -8.68 15.02 -3.24
C ILE A 96 -9.56 13.81 -2.92
N MET A 97 -9.00 12.61 -2.95
CA MET A 97 -9.72 11.40 -2.58
C MET A 97 -10.08 11.39 -1.10
N ALA A 98 -9.13 11.75 -0.22
CA ALA A 98 -9.36 11.82 1.21
C ALA A 98 -10.47 12.82 1.56
N PHE A 99 -10.52 13.98 0.88
CA PHE A 99 -11.55 14.99 1.04
C PHE A 99 -12.96 14.47 0.74
N PHE A 100 -13.13 13.68 -0.32
CA PHE A 100 -14.44 13.13 -0.68
C PHE A 100 -14.88 11.96 0.20
N LEU A 101 -13.95 11.29 0.89
CA LEU A 101 -14.23 10.08 1.67
C LEU A 101 -14.18 10.27 3.20
N SER A 102 -13.68 11.40 3.69
CA SER A 102 -13.51 11.70 5.11
C SER A 102 -14.82 12.02 5.83
N GLY A 103 -15.85 12.49 5.11
CA GLY A 103 -17.11 12.92 5.73
C GLY A 103 -16.89 14.10 6.66
N THR A 104 -17.13 13.93 7.97
CA THR A 104 -16.94 14.95 9.00
C THR A 104 -15.57 14.90 9.70
N ASP A 105 -14.78 13.84 9.48
CA ASP A 105 -13.52 13.61 10.19
C ASP A 105 -12.31 13.94 9.30
N PRO A 106 -11.70 15.13 9.42
CA PRO A 106 -10.62 15.54 8.53
C PRO A 106 -9.34 14.72 8.76
N THR A 107 -8.64 14.39 7.68
CA THR A 107 -7.25 13.90 7.70
C THR A 107 -6.26 15.06 7.76
N LEU A 108 -5.01 14.80 8.19
CA LEU A 108 -3.94 15.81 8.26
C LEU A 108 -3.80 16.65 6.97
N PRO A 109 -3.75 16.06 5.76
CA PRO A 109 -3.68 16.85 4.52
C PRO A 109 -4.93 17.71 4.30
N THR A 110 -6.12 17.20 4.65
CA THR A 110 -7.36 17.96 4.45
C THR A 110 -7.51 19.15 5.38
N TYR A 111 -7.04 19.02 6.62
CA TYR A 111 -7.08 20.10 7.60
C TYR A 111 -6.21 21.30 7.19
N ILE A 112 -4.99 21.04 6.69
CA ILE A 112 -4.04 22.08 6.29
C ILE A 112 -4.54 22.87 5.08
N GLN A 113 -5.25 22.24 4.14
CA GLN A 113 -5.73 22.91 2.93
C GLN A 113 -7.06 23.65 3.09
N MET A 114 -7.82 23.37 4.16
CA MET A 114 -9.07 24.07 4.50
C MET A 114 -8.85 25.33 5.36
N THR A 115 -7.64 25.49 5.93
CA THR A 115 -7.24 26.64 6.77
C THR A 115 -6.45 27.63 5.93
#